data_AF-A0A956V1V3-F1
#
_entry.id   AF-A0A956V1V3-F1
#
_cell.length_a   1.000
_cell.length_b   1.000
_cell.length_c   1.000
_cell.angle_alpha   90.00
_cell.angle_beta   90.00
_cell.angle_gamma   90.00
#
_symmetry.space_group_name_H-M   'P 1'
#
loop_
_entity.id
_entity.type
_entity.pdbx_description
1 polymer ?
#
loop_
_entity_poly.entity_id
_entity_poly.type
_entity_poly.pdbx_seq_one_letter_code
_entity_poly.pdbx_strand_id
1 'polypeptide(L)'
;MDTYNIYMDELPTGEEFDGDEMIEVEFRVVPGSDDDGDPENNAVIAGLDLVDLINLRDAVQAEIDNYALTALEKEAIQEAAAGS
;
A
#
# COMPACT_ATOMS: atom_id res chain seq x y z
N MET A 1 3.14 14.29 -21.64
CA MET A 1 3.62 13.18 -20.79
C MET A 1 2.39 12.57 -20.19
N ASP A 2 2.25 11.26 -20.27
CA ASP A 2 1.13 10.56 -19.66
C ASP A 2 1.28 10.62 -18.15
N THR A 3 0.22 11.02 -17.46
CA THR A 3 0.15 11.10 -16.01
C THR A 3 -0.83 10.04 -15.49
N TYR A 4 -0.73 9.73 -14.20
CA TYR A 4 -1.55 8.74 -13.53
C TYR A 4 -1.97 9.27 -12.16
N ASN A 5 -3.18 8.91 -11.75
CA ASN A 5 -3.75 9.24 -10.46
C ASN A 5 -4.01 7.96 -9.69
N ILE A 6 -3.75 7.97 -8.38
CA ILE A 6 -3.96 6.85 -7.48
C ILE A 6 -5.10 7.20 -6.53
N TYR A 7 -6.11 6.35 -6.52
CA TYR A 7 -7.27 6.42 -5.63
C TYR A 7 -7.20 5.29 -4.61
N MET A 8 -7.80 5.51 -3.44
CA MET A 8 -8.00 4.50 -2.40
C MET A 8 -9.50 4.31 -2.24
N ASP A 9 -9.95 3.09 -2.45
CA ASP A 9 -11.34 2.68 -2.30
C ASP A 9 -11.40 1.76 -1.07
N GLU A 10 -12.23 2.12 -0.09
CA GLU A 10 -12.50 1.26 1.07
C GLU A 10 -13.43 0.13 0.65
N LEU A 11 -13.00 -1.11 0.86
CA LEU A 11 -13.82 -2.28 0.61
C LEU A 11 -14.55 -2.69 1.89
N PRO A 12 -15.85 -3.04 1.79
CA PRO A 12 -16.57 -3.55 2.94
C PRO A 12 -15.92 -4.86 3.39
N THR A 13 -15.42 -4.92 4.62
CA THR A 13 -14.83 -6.14 5.15
C THR A 13 -15.92 -7.19 5.36
N GLY A 14 -15.82 -8.28 4.60
CA GLY A 14 -16.83 -9.35 4.61
C GLY A 14 -16.82 -10.20 5.89
N GLU A 15 -15.78 -10.09 6.71
CA GLU A 15 -15.61 -10.84 7.96
C GLU A 15 -15.00 -9.94 9.04
N GLU A 16 -15.70 -9.79 10.18
CA GLU A 16 -15.12 -9.28 11.42
C GLU A 16 -14.07 -10.31 11.91
N PHE A 17 -12.79 -10.09 11.58
CA PHE A 17 -11.71 -10.87 12.17
C PHE A 17 -11.38 -10.29 13.56
N ASP A 18 -11.77 -11.01 14.60
CA ASP A 18 -11.29 -10.84 15.98
C ASP A 18 -11.67 -9.53 16.72
N GLY A 19 -12.75 -8.85 16.31
CA GLY A 19 -13.31 -7.70 17.04
C GLY A 19 -12.51 -6.40 16.92
N ASP A 20 -11.43 -6.41 16.14
CA ASP A 20 -10.77 -5.21 15.63
C ASP A 20 -11.33 -4.90 14.24
N GLU A 21 -11.78 -3.67 14.03
CA GLU A 21 -12.28 -3.19 12.73
C GLU A 21 -11.11 -3.11 11.74
N MET A 22 -10.82 -4.23 11.06
CA MET A 22 -9.93 -4.21 9.91
C MET A 22 -10.67 -3.57 8.74
N ILE A 23 -10.05 -2.57 8.12
CA ILE A 23 -10.53 -1.94 6.89
C ILE A 23 -9.67 -2.49 5.75
N GLU A 24 -10.31 -3.15 4.78
CA GLU A 24 -9.65 -3.54 3.55
C GLU A 24 -9.68 -2.34 2.59
N VAL A 25 -8.52 -2.02 2.01
CA VAL A 25 -8.40 -0.90 1.06
C VAL A 25 -7.87 -1.41 -0.26
N GLU A 26 -8.49 -0.99 -1.35
CA GLU A 26 -8.01 -1.22 -2.71
C GLU A 26 -7.41 0.08 -3.25
N PHE A 27 -6.22 -0.01 -3.85
CA PHE A 27 -5.61 1.10 -4.56
C PHE A 27 -5.80 0.95 -6.05
N ARG A 28 -6.40 1.95 -6.68
CA ARG A 28 -6.68 1.97 -8.12
C ARG A 28 -5.83 3.02 -8.81
N VAL A 29 -5.11 2.62 -9.85
CA VAL A 29 -4.31 3.52 -10.69
C VAL A 29 -5.08 3.83 -11.97
N VAL A 30 -5.28 5.10 -12.26
CA VAL A 30 -6.06 5.59 -13.42
C VAL A 30 -5.16 6.48 -14.28
N PRO A 31 -5.04 6.24 -15.60
CA PRO A 31 -4.39 7.17 -16.51
C PRO A 31 -5.12 8.52 -16.52
N GLY A 32 -4.40 9.62 -16.36
CA GLY A 32 -4.97 10.98 -16.32
C GLY A 32 -5.67 11.38 -17.62
N SER A 33 -5.37 10.72 -18.74
CA SER A 33 -6.10 10.90 -20.00
C SER A 33 -7.52 10.31 -19.98
N ASP A 34 -7.76 9.30 -19.15
CA ASP A 34 -9.03 8.58 -19.01
C ASP A 34 -9.71 8.89 -17.66
N ASP A 35 -9.19 9.86 -16.91
CA ASP A 35 -9.71 10.24 -15.60
C ASP A 35 -10.75 11.37 -15.74
N ASP A 36 -12.01 10.99 -15.91
CA ASP A 36 -13.18 11.89 -15.91
C ASP A 36 -13.56 12.39 -14.50
N GLY A 37 -12.78 12.04 -13.46
CA GLY A 37 -13.02 12.42 -12.07
C GLY A 37 -12.52 13.81 -11.69
N ASP A 38 -12.40 14.02 -10.37
CA ASP A 38 -11.76 15.21 -9.78
C ASP A 38 -10.53 14.75 -8.97
N PRO A 39 -9.42 14.41 -9.64
CA PRO A 39 -8.23 13.87 -8.99
C PRO A 39 -7.60 14.84 -8.00
N GLU A 40 -7.77 16.15 -8.18
CA GLU A 40 -7.22 17.16 -7.26
C GLU A 40 -7.86 17.09 -5.86
N ASN A 41 -9.11 16.64 -5.78
CA ASN A 41 -9.85 16.56 -4.51
C ASN A 41 -10.01 15.13 -4.00
N ASN A 42 -9.98 14.12 -4.87
CA ASN A 42 -10.33 12.73 -4.51
C ASN A 42 -9.18 11.73 -4.63
N ALA A 43 -8.14 12.03 -5.41
CA ALA A 43 -7.00 11.11 -5.50
C ALA A 43 -6.14 11.21 -4.24
N VAL A 44 -5.62 10.07 -3.78
CA VAL A 44 -4.60 10.05 -2.73
C VAL A 44 -3.32 10.67 -3.25
N ILE A 45 -2.98 10.38 -4.51
CA ILE A 45 -1.83 10.96 -5.20
C ILE A 45 -2.25 11.24 -6.65
N ALA A 46 -2.12 12.50 -7.08
CA ALA A 46 -2.47 12.92 -8.43
C ALA A 46 -1.23 13.32 -9.24
N GLY A 47 -1.33 13.18 -10.57
CA GLY A 47 -0.37 13.75 -11.52
C GLY A 47 0.98 13.03 -11.59
N LEU A 48 1.05 11.75 -11.22
CA LEU A 48 2.28 10.97 -11.25
C LEU A 48 2.68 10.67 -12.68
N ASP A 49 3.94 10.95 -13.04
CA ASP A 49 4.47 10.43 -14.29
C ASP A 49 4.96 8.98 -14.14
N LEU A 50 5.43 8.37 -15.24
CA LEU A 50 5.90 6.99 -15.22
C LEU A 50 7.13 6.79 -14.31
N VAL A 51 8.01 7.78 -14.20
CA VAL A 51 9.19 7.73 -13.33
C VAL A 51 8.75 7.77 -11.88
N ASP A 52 7.77 8.63 -11.55
CA ASP A 52 7.21 8.69 -10.21
C ASP A 52 6.54 7.38 -9.81
N LEU A 53 5.79 6.73 -10.70
CA LEU A 53 5.20 5.41 -10.45
C LEU A 53 6.25 4.33 -10.19
N ILE A 54 7.35 4.35 -10.94
CA ILE A 54 8.47 3.42 -10.74
C ILE A 54 9.11 3.66 -9.37
N ASN A 55 9.35 4.92 -9.00
CA ASN A 55 9.92 5.28 -7.71
C ASN A 55 9.00 4.87 -6.55
N LEU A 56 7.69 5.07 -6.70
CA LEU A 56 6.70 4.64 -5.71
C LEU A 56 6.72 3.12 -5.53
N ARG A 57 6.74 2.36 -6.63
CA ARG A 57 6.86 0.89 -6.58
C ARG A 57 8.12 0.47 -5.82
N ASP A 58 9.26 1.07 -6.16
CA ASP A 58 10.53 0.68 -5.56
C ASP A 58 10.58 1.01 -4.06
N ALA A 59 9.99 2.14 -3.65
CA ALA A 59 9.83 2.50 -2.24
C ALA A 59 8.92 1.53 -1.47
N VAL A 60 7.78 1.14 -2.05
CA VAL A 60 6.86 0.16 -1.45
C VAL A 60 7.52 -1.21 -1.31
N GLN A 61 8.28 -1.65 -2.31
CA GLN A 61 9.02 -2.91 -2.24
C GLN A 61 10.07 -2.88 -1.12
N ALA A 62 10.84 -1.80 -1.00
CA ALA A 62 11.81 -1.66 0.07
C ALA A 62 11.15 -1.72 1.47
N GLU A 63 9.96 -1.14 1.62
CA GLU A 63 9.23 -1.20 2.89
C GLU A 63 8.70 -2.61 3.20
N ILE A 64 8.19 -3.32 2.20
CA ILE A 64 7.80 -4.74 2.35
C ILE A 64 9.00 -5.58 2.79
N ASP A 65 10.16 -5.38 2.16
CA ASP A 65 11.39 -6.10 2.52
C ASP A 65 11.84 -5.77 3.96
N ASN A 66 11.75 -4.51 4.38
CA ASN A 66 12.06 -4.09 5.76
C ASN A 66 11.10 -4.73 6.78
N TYR A 67 9.81 -4.78 6.46
CA TYR A 67 8.81 -5.42 7.32
C TYR A 67 9.08 -6.93 7.44
N ALA A 68 9.38 -7.60 6.33
CA ALA A 68 9.73 -9.01 6.31
C ALA A 68 10.99 -9.29 7.14
N LEU A 69 12.03 -8.46 7.02
CA LEU A 69 13.24 -8.59 7.83
C LEU A 69 12.96 -8.42 9.33
N THR A 70 12.18 -7.40 9.69
CA THR A 70 11.81 -7.11 11.08
C THR A 70 11.00 -8.26 11.71
N ALA A 71 10.09 -8.87 10.94
CA ALA A 71 9.33 -10.03 11.37
C ALA A 71 10.25 -11.24 11.65
N LEU A 72 11.20 -11.53 10.75
CA LEU A 72 12.18 -12.60 10.91
C LEU A 72 13.10 -12.37 12.13
N GLU A 73 13.55 -11.14 12.35
CA GLU A 73 14.37 -10.80 13.52
C GLU A 73 13.60 -11.01 14.84
N LYS A 74 12.31 -10.64 14.86
CA LYS A 74 11.44 -10.86 16.02
C LYS A 74 11.26 -12.36 16.33
N GLU A 75 11.09 -13.18 15.29
CA GLU A 75 11.02 -14.64 15.43
C GLU A 75 12.34 -15.22 15.96
N ALA A 76 13.48 -14.79 15.41
CA ALA A 76 14.79 -15.26 15.85
C ALA A 76 15.08 -14.92 17.33
N ILE A 77 14.68 -13.72 17.78
CA ILE A 77 14.80 -13.33 19.20
C ILE A 77 13.90 -14.21 20.09
N GLN A 78 12.67 -14.50 19.66
CA GLN A 78 11.77 -15.39 20.40
C GLN A 78 12.31 -16.82 20.51
N GLU A 79 12.87 -17.37 19.43
CA GLU A 79 13.45 -18.72 19.43
C GLU A 79 14.68 -18.80 20.35
N ALA A 80 15.56 -17.79 20.32
CA ALA A 80 16.71 -17.71 21.22
C ALA A 80 16.31 -17.60 22.70
N ALA A 81 15.20 -16.91 23.01
CA ALA A 81 14.67 -16.78 24.36
C ALA A 81 13.98 -18.06 24.87
N ALA A 82 13.38 -18.87 23.99
CA ALA A 82 12.71 -20.12 24.36
C ALA A 82 13.66 -21.31 24.57
N GLY A 83 14.89 -21.22 24.03
CA GLY A 83 15.94 -22.23 24.21
C GLY A 83 16.86 -22.02 25.43
N SER A 84 16.60 -20.98 26.24
CA SER A 84 17.36 -20.62 27.46
C SER A 84 16.61 -20.97 28.74
#